data_AF-A0A9P7BKP3-F1
#
_entry.id   AF-A0A9P7BKP3-F1
#
_cell.length_a   1.000
_cell.length_b   1.000
_cell.length_c   1.000
_cell.angle_alpha   90.00
_cell.angle_beta   90.00
_cell.angle_gamma   90.00
#
_symmetry.space_group_name_H-M   'P 1'
#
loop_
_entity.id
_entity.type
_entity.pdbx_description
1 polymer ?
#
loop_
_entity_poly.entity_id
_entity_poly.type
_entity_poly.pdbx_seq_one_letter_code
_entity_poly.pdbx_strand_id
1 'polypeptide(L)'
;MVRSLPLDVQDNIKSLLKSGHSYSFIIKRVPGVKKSTISDYKRIWFPNMGSIKSGRKSDITVTTKTYVRQSVTTRKLKTKKDVQRYLCDLGCAIGYSACLKLLKSMGFQARIKKHKPFLKAIHMKKRLAWVNAHKDWTKDDWRRMVFSDETKSR
;
A
#
# COMPACT_ATOMS: atom_id res chain seq x y z
N MET A 1 4.70 9.08 45.16
CA MET A 1 5.68 8.24 44.43
C MET A 1 4.98 6.96 44.01
N VAL A 2 4.97 6.63 42.72
CA VAL A 2 4.46 5.33 42.26
C VAL A 2 5.47 4.28 42.70
N ARG A 3 5.07 3.36 43.59
CA ARG A 3 5.93 2.25 44.01
C ARG A 3 6.16 1.34 42.81
N SER A 4 7.41 1.26 42.34
CA SER A 4 7.82 0.25 41.37
C SER A 4 7.73 -1.14 41.98
N LEU A 5 7.42 -2.15 41.16
CA LEU A 5 7.44 -3.54 41.64
C LEU A 5 8.87 -3.95 42.05
N PRO A 6 9.02 -4.92 42.96
CA PRO A 6 10.32 -5.50 43.27
C PRO A 6 11.03 -5.99 41.99
N LEU A 7 12.37 -5.87 41.95
CA LEU A 7 13.18 -6.22 40.77
C LEU A 7 12.96 -7.66 40.32
N ASP A 8 12.90 -8.60 41.25
CA ASP A 8 12.63 -10.03 40.97
C ASP A 8 11.30 -10.25 40.23
N VAL A 9 10.26 -9.53 40.66
CA VAL A 9 8.94 -9.57 40.01
C VAL A 9 9.00 -8.96 38.61
N GLN A 10 9.79 -7.90 38.42
CA GLN A 10 9.99 -7.29 37.10
C GLN A 10 10.72 -8.24 36.13
N ASP A 11 11.79 -8.89 36.57
CA ASP A 11 12.57 -9.81 35.74
C ASP A 11 11.75 -11.06 35.34
N ASN A 12 10.92 -11.57 36.26
CA ASN A 12 9.98 -12.65 35.96
C ASN A 12 8.96 -12.22 34.88
N ILE A 13 8.34 -11.04 35.02
CA ILE A 13 7.42 -10.50 34.00
C ILE A 13 8.14 -10.31 32.66
N LYS A 14 9.38 -9.81 32.67
CA LYS A 14 10.18 -9.57 31.46
C LYS A 14 10.49 -10.88 30.72
N SER A 15 10.85 -11.94 31.45
CA SER A 15 11.07 -13.28 30.89
C SER A 15 9.78 -13.88 30.29
N LEU A 16 8.66 -13.77 31.00
CA LEU A 16 7.36 -14.27 30.53
C LEU A 16 6.83 -13.50 29.31
N LEU A 17 7.09 -12.19 29.22
CA LEU A 17 6.75 -11.39 28.03
C LEU A 17 7.64 -11.76 26.84
N LYS A 18 8.94 -12.00 27.07
CA LYS A 18 9.89 -12.41 26.02
C LYS A 18 9.55 -13.76 25.41
N SER A 19 9.01 -14.68 26.22
CA SER A 19 8.52 -16.01 25.78
C SER A 19 7.13 -15.97 25.11
N GLY A 20 6.48 -14.81 25.03
CA GLY A 20 5.23 -14.63 24.28
C GLY A 20 3.96 -15.13 24.99
N HIS A 21 4.01 -15.32 26.31
CA HIS A 21 2.82 -15.75 27.06
C HIS A 21 1.72 -14.68 27.11
N SER A 22 0.46 -15.13 27.18
CA SER A 22 -0.71 -14.23 27.29
C SER A 22 -0.77 -13.54 28.65
N TYR A 23 -1.39 -12.35 28.72
CA TYR A 23 -1.47 -11.61 29.99
C TYR A 23 -2.19 -12.40 31.08
N SER A 24 -3.21 -13.18 30.73
CA SER A 24 -3.92 -14.04 31.69
C SER A 24 -3.02 -15.11 32.30
N PHE A 25 -2.06 -15.64 31.54
CA PHE A 25 -1.08 -16.60 32.03
C PHE A 25 -0.08 -15.93 32.99
N ILE A 26 0.40 -14.74 32.65
CA ILE A 26 1.34 -13.97 33.47
C ILE A 26 0.72 -13.62 34.83
N ILE A 27 -0.55 -13.19 34.85
CA ILE A 27 -1.27 -12.84 36.08
C ILE A 27 -1.44 -14.07 37.01
N LYS A 28 -1.66 -15.26 36.45
CA LYS A 28 -1.73 -16.50 37.24
C LYS A 28 -0.37 -16.88 37.85
N ARG A 29 0.73 -16.62 37.13
CA ARG A 29 2.09 -16.96 37.55
C ARG A 29 2.65 -15.97 38.57
N VAL A 30 2.28 -14.70 38.45
CA VAL A 30 2.77 -13.60 39.29
C VAL A 30 1.58 -12.98 40.04
N PRO A 31 1.23 -13.50 41.23
CA PRO A 31 0.08 -13.00 42.00
C PRO A 31 0.29 -11.55 42.44
N GLY A 32 -0.80 -10.77 42.47
CA GLY A 32 -0.78 -9.37 42.88
C GLY A 32 -0.47 -8.34 41.78
N VAL A 33 -0.11 -8.78 40.58
CA VAL A 33 0.17 -7.88 39.44
C VAL A 33 -1.07 -7.66 38.58
N LYS A 34 -1.40 -6.39 38.32
CA LYS A 34 -2.53 -6.01 37.46
C LYS A 34 -2.15 -6.10 35.98
N LYS A 35 -3.14 -6.36 35.11
CA LYS A 35 -2.99 -6.36 33.65
C LYS A 35 -2.42 -5.04 33.11
N SER A 36 -2.82 -3.90 33.70
CA SER A 36 -2.31 -2.57 33.33
C SER A 36 -0.80 -2.47 33.53
N THR A 37 -0.30 -2.94 34.68
CA THR A 37 1.12 -2.95 35.02
C THR A 37 1.94 -3.77 34.02
N ILE A 38 1.46 -4.96 33.66
CA ILE A 38 2.11 -5.80 32.63
C ILE A 38 2.12 -5.10 31.27
N SER A 39 1.01 -4.42 30.92
CA SER A 39 0.91 -3.66 29.68
C SER A 39 1.87 -2.45 29.64
N ASP A 40 2.05 -1.75 30.76
CA ASP A 40 2.98 -0.64 30.89
C ASP A 40 4.43 -1.12 30.76
N TYR A 41 4.79 -2.18 31.48
CA TYR A 41 6.12 -2.79 31.36
C TYR A 41 6.39 -3.33 29.96
N LYS A 42 5.40 -3.96 29.30
CA LYS A 42 5.52 -4.39 27.90
C LYS A 42 5.79 -3.21 26.97
N ARG A 43 5.09 -2.09 27.16
CA ARG A 43 5.28 -0.86 26.38
C ARG A 43 6.68 -0.26 26.59
N ILE A 44 7.21 -0.33 27.80
CA ILE A 44 8.55 0.18 28.15
C ILE A 44 9.66 -0.72 27.60
N TRP A 45 9.58 -2.04 27.84
CA TRP A 45 10.66 -2.97 27.49
C TRP A 45 10.61 -3.46 26.04
N PHE A 46 9.43 -3.51 25.43
CA PHE A 46 9.22 -4.05 24.09
C PHE A 46 8.41 -3.09 23.21
N PRO A 47 8.91 -1.87 22.91
CA PRO A 47 8.19 -0.87 22.12
C PRO A 47 7.85 -1.36 20.70
N ASN A 48 8.64 -2.29 20.15
CA ASN A 48 8.45 -2.87 18.81
C ASN A 48 7.53 -4.11 18.80
N MET A 49 7.10 -4.61 19.97
CA MET A 49 6.18 -5.76 20.04
C MET A 49 4.76 -5.25 19.79
N GLY A 50 4.45 -5.09 18.50
CA GLY A 50 3.23 -4.45 18.00
C GLY A 50 1.97 -4.89 18.74
N SER A 51 1.09 -3.93 19.01
CA SER A 51 -0.25 -4.24 19.49
C SER A 51 -1.01 -5.02 18.42
N ILE A 52 -1.86 -5.95 18.86
CA ILE A 52 -2.86 -6.53 17.96
C ILE A 52 -3.71 -5.36 17.47
N LYS A 53 -3.77 -5.16 16.14
CA LYS A 53 -4.54 -4.09 15.53
C LYS A 53 -5.99 -4.21 15.99
N SER A 54 -6.40 -3.31 16.88
CA SER A 54 -7.78 -3.20 17.33
C SER A 54 -8.62 -2.61 16.21
N GLY A 55 -9.85 -3.12 16.05
CA GLY A 55 -10.81 -2.59 15.09
C GLY A 55 -11.58 -3.67 14.34
N ARG A 56 -12.63 -3.24 13.64
CA ARG A 56 -13.45 -4.09 12.79
C ARG A 56 -12.59 -4.65 11.65
N LYS A 57 -12.58 -5.98 11.51
CA LYS A 57 -11.97 -6.64 10.35
C LYS A 57 -12.68 -6.18 9.08
N SER A 58 -11.95 -6.00 7.98
CA SER A 58 -12.59 -5.62 6.72
C SER A 58 -13.49 -6.73 6.23
N ASP A 59 -14.72 -6.39 5.81
CA ASP A 59 -15.68 -7.34 5.23
C ASP A 59 -15.14 -8.01 3.94
N ILE A 60 -14.09 -7.45 3.35
CA ILE A 60 -13.45 -7.95 2.12
C ILE A 60 -12.23 -8.81 2.44
N THR A 61 -12.30 -10.07 2.02
CA THR A 61 -11.22 -11.05 2.10
C THR A 61 -9.98 -10.63 1.30
N VAL A 62 -8.80 -11.07 1.75
CA VAL A 62 -7.52 -10.80 1.07
C VAL A 62 -7.56 -11.29 -0.38
N THR A 63 -8.12 -12.47 -0.64
CA THR A 63 -8.27 -13.06 -1.98
C THR A 63 -9.07 -12.16 -2.92
N THR A 64 -10.21 -11.64 -2.46
CA THR A 64 -11.06 -10.73 -3.24
C THR A 64 -10.31 -9.44 -3.60
N LYS A 65 -9.52 -8.89 -2.68
CA LYS A 65 -8.67 -7.70 -2.96
C LYS A 65 -7.64 -8.00 -4.05
N THR A 66 -7.02 -9.17 -4.03
CA THR A 66 -6.06 -9.61 -5.06
C THR A 66 -6.73 -9.70 -6.43
N TYR A 67 -7.92 -10.29 -6.51
CA TYR A 67 -8.65 -10.39 -7.77
C TYR A 67 -9.09 -9.02 -8.30
N VAL A 68 -9.59 -8.13 -7.44
CA VAL A 68 -9.94 -6.76 -7.83
C VAL A 68 -8.71 -6.03 -8.36
N ARG A 69 -7.57 -6.15 -7.68
CA ARG A 69 -6.30 -5.57 -8.15
C ARG A 69 -5.95 -6.07 -9.56
N GLN A 70 -5.98 -7.37 -9.78
CA GLN A 70 -5.69 -7.96 -11.09
C GLN A 70 -6.67 -7.48 -12.16
N SER A 71 -7.96 -7.42 -11.84
CA SER A 71 -9.03 -7.01 -12.77
C SER A 71 -8.94 -5.54 -13.16
N VAL A 72 -8.52 -4.67 -12.24
CA VAL A 72 -8.26 -3.25 -12.53
C VAL A 72 -7.00 -3.09 -13.38
N THR A 73 -5.90 -3.79 -13.04
CA THR A 73 -4.64 -3.75 -13.80
C THR A 73 -4.80 -4.26 -15.23
N THR A 74 -5.53 -5.36 -15.42
CA THR A 74 -5.85 -5.94 -16.74
C THR A 74 -6.95 -5.18 -17.48
N ARG A 75 -7.48 -4.09 -16.91
CA ARG A 75 -8.55 -3.24 -17.46
C ARG A 75 -9.87 -3.96 -17.75
N LYS A 76 -10.12 -5.10 -17.09
CA LYS A 76 -11.44 -5.76 -17.09
C LYS A 76 -12.48 -4.90 -16.37
N LEU A 77 -12.08 -4.31 -15.23
CA LEU A 77 -12.89 -3.34 -14.48
C LEU A 77 -12.33 -1.94 -14.72
N LYS A 78 -13.02 -1.13 -15.53
CA LYS A 78 -12.53 0.18 -15.98
C LYS A 78 -12.93 1.28 -15.00
N THR A 79 -14.15 1.20 -14.48
CA THR A 79 -14.75 2.24 -13.65
C THR A 79 -14.86 1.78 -12.21
N LYS A 80 -14.87 2.74 -11.29
CA LYS A 80 -15.12 2.47 -9.86
C LYS A 80 -16.49 1.83 -9.63
N LYS A 81 -17.50 2.21 -10.41
CA LYS A 81 -18.83 1.60 -10.40
C LYS A 81 -18.78 0.14 -10.84
N ASP A 82 -17.97 -0.21 -11.83
CA ASP A 82 -17.80 -1.61 -12.28
C ASP A 82 -17.20 -2.45 -11.16
N VAL A 83 -16.21 -1.90 -10.44
CA VAL A 83 -15.61 -2.56 -9.27
C VAL A 83 -16.65 -2.73 -8.15
N GLN A 84 -17.46 -1.71 -7.89
CA GLN A 84 -18.52 -1.79 -6.89
C GLN A 84 -19.55 -2.87 -7.25
N ARG A 85 -20.05 -2.87 -8.50
CA ARG A 85 -21.01 -3.86 -8.98
C ARG A 85 -20.43 -5.27 -8.86
N TYR A 86 -19.20 -5.48 -9.32
CA TYR A 86 -18.52 -6.77 -9.17
C TYR A 86 -18.44 -7.25 -7.73
N LEU A 87 -18.14 -6.35 -6.79
CA LEU A 87 -18.10 -6.70 -5.36
C LEU A 87 -19.49 -7.02 -4.80
N CYS A 88 -20.52 -6.28 -5.20
CA CYS A 88 -21.90 -6.58 -4.83
C CYS A 88 -22.36 -7.93 -5.38
N ASP A 89 -22.00 -8.26 -6.63
CA ASP A 89 -22.34 -9.53 -7.28
C ASP A 89 -21.69 -10.72 -6.57
N LEU A 90 -20.52 -10.51 -5.93
CA LEU A 90 -19.87 -11.49 -5.05
C LEU A 90 -20.49 -11.59 -3.65
N GLY A 91 -21.58 -10.88 -3.37
CA GLY A 91 -22.22 -10.83 -2.05
C GLY A 91 -21.57 -9.88 -1.06
N CYS A 92 -20.60 -9.05 -1.46
CA CYS A 92 -20.05 -8.01 -0.60
C CYS A 92 -20.92 -6.75 -0.69
N ALA A 93 -21.78 -6.52 0.30
CA ALA A 93 -22.60 -5.30 0.38
C ALA A 93 -21.74 -4.05 0.63
N ILE A 94 -21.24 -3.43 -0.45
CA ILE A 94 -20.29 -2.32 -0.41
C ILE A 94 -20.88 -1.05 -1.01
N GLY A 95 -20.86 0.02 -0.20
CA GLY A 95 -21.15 1.37 -0.68
C GLY A 95 -20.04 1.93 -1.59
N TYR A 96 -20.39 2.87 -2.45
CA TYR A 96 -19.46 3.50 -3.40
C TYR A 96 -18.25 4.15 -2.71
N SER A 97 -18.46 4.82 -1.58
CA SER A 97 -17.40 5.45 -0.78
C SER A 97 -16.42 4.43 -0.18
N ALA A 98 -16.93 3.26 0.25
CA ALA A 98 -16.11 2.16 0.74
C ALA A 98 -15.28 1.54 -0.40
N CYS A 99 -15.86 1.36 -1.59
CA CYS A 99 -15.15 0.93 -2.79
C CYS A 99 -14.01 1.91 -3.16
N LEU A 100 -14.23 3.22 -3.04
CA LEU A 100 -13.20 4.24 -3.25
C LEU A 100 -12.04 4.12 -2.26
N LYS A 101 -12.34 3.98 -0.96
CA LYS A 101 -11.33 3.80 0.09
C LYS A 101 -10.53 2.51 -0.15
N LEU A 102 -11.21 1.44 -0.54
CA LEU A 102 -10.61 0.17 -0.89
C LEU A 102 -9.59 0.32 -2.04
N LEU A 103 -9.99 0.93 -3.15
CA LEU A 103 -9.10 1.14 -4.29
C LEU A 103 -7.90 2.02 -3.92
N LYS A 104 -8.11 3.08 -3.15
CA LYS A 104 -7.03 3.94 -2.63
C LYS A 104 -6.06 3.14 -1.73
N SER A 105 -6.57 2.29 -0.85
CA SER A 105 -5.75 1.43 0.02
C SER A 105 -4.89 0.42 -0.77
N MET A 106 -5.32 0.08 -1.99
CA MET A 106 -4.56 -0.76 -2.92
C MET A 106 -3.56 0.02 -3.79
N GLY A 107 -3.47 1.36 -3.64
CA GLY A 107 -2.58 2.22 -4.41
C GLY A 107 -3.18 2.76 -5.72
N PHE A 108 -4.47 2.52 -6.00
CA PHE A 108 -5.09 3.02 -7.21
C PHE A 108 -5.53 4.47 -7.06
N GLN A 109 -5.16 5.29 -8.04
CA GLN A 109 -5.59 6.68 -8.17
C GLN A 109 -6.22 6.90 -9.54
N ALA A 110 -7.33 7.62 -9.56
CA ALA A 110 -7.91 8.09 -10.82
C ALA A 110 -7.05 9.23 -11.36
N ARG A 111 -6.66 9.15 -12.64
CA ARG A 111 -5.99 10.23 -13.36
C ARG A 111 -6.57 10.38 -14.75
N ILE A 112 -6.61 11.63 -15.22
CA ILE A 112 -6.94 11.94 -16.61
C ILE A 112 -5.74 11.55 -17.47
N LYS A 113 -5.99 10.81 -18.55
CA LYS A 113 -4.94 10.45 -19.51
C LYS A 113 -4.53 11.72 -20.26
N LYS A 114 -3.22 12.01 -20.31
CA LYS A 114 -2.71 13.08 -21.18
C LYS A 114 -3.00 12.74 -22.64
N HIS A 115 -3.46 13.72 -23.40
CA HIS A 115 -3.62 13.58 -24.85
C HIS A 115 -2.25 13.26 -25.47
N LYS A 116 -2.22 12.32 -26.41
CA LYS A 116 -1.02 11.94 -27.16
C LYS A 116 -1.41 11.71 -28.62
N PRO A 117 -0.58 12.11 -29.59
CA PRO A 117 -0.83 11.80 -30.99
C PRO A 117 -0.86 10.29 -31.18
N PHE A 118 -1.79 9.81 -32.00
CA PHE A 118 -1.91 8.41 -32.33
C PHE A 118 -0.72 7.95 -33.19
N LEU A 119 0.00 6.94 -32.74
CA LEU A 119 1.14 6.36 -33.46
C LEU A 119 0.74 5.00 -34.03
N LYS A 120 0.82 4.87 -35.36
CA LYS A 120 0.76 3.57 -36.04
C LYS A 120 2.09 2.84 -35.86
N ALA A 121 2.08 1.51 -36.04
CA ALA A 121 3.28 0.69 -35.96
C ALA A 121 4.42 1.19 -36.86
N ILE A 122 4.09 1.68 -38.06
CA ILE A 122 5.04 2.28 -39.01
C ILE A 122 5.72 3.52 -38.40
N HIS A 123 4.96 4.40 -37.74
CA HIS A 123 5.51 5.60 -37.10
C HIS A 123 6.46 5.23 -35.96
N MET A 124 6.08 4.22 -35.16
CA MET A 124 6.92 3.73 -34.05
C MET A 124 8.25 3.17 -34.57
N LYS A 125 8.22 2.36 -35.64
CA LYS A 125 9.43 1.80 -36.26
C LYS A 125 10.35 2.89 -36.80
N LYS A 126 9.81 3.86 -37.54
CA LYS A 126 10.59 4.99 -38.09
C LYS A 126 11.22 5.83 -36.97
N ARG A 127 10.46 6.17 -35.93
CA ARG A 127 10.96 6.92 -34.77
C ARG A 127 12.07 6.16 -34.05
N LEU A 128 11.90 4.85 -33.82
CA LEU A 128 12.90 4.03 -33.16
C LEU A 128 14.19 3.93 -33.98
N ALA A 129 14.08 3.72 -35.30
CA ALA A 129 15.25 3.69 -36.19
C ALA A 129 16.00 5.03 -36.18
N TRP A 130 15.26 6.15 -36.23
CA TRP A 130 15.84 7.48 -36.16
C TRP A 130 16.58 7.70 -34.83
N VAL A 131 15.95 7.39 -33.69
CA VAL A 131 16.59 7.50 -32.37
C VAL A 131 17.85 6.63 -32.30
N ASN A 132 17.79 5.38 -32.75
CA ASN A 132 18.95 4.48 -32.70
C ASN A 132 20.11 4.96 -33.57
N ALA A 133 19.84 5.56 -34.74
CA ALA A 133 20.88 6.11 -35.61
C ALA A 133 21.54 7.37 -35.04
N HIS A 134 20.84 8.09 -34.16
CA HIS A 134 21.29 9.38 -33.61
C HIS A 134 21.55 9.34 -32.09
N LYS A 135 21.52 8.15 -31.47
CA LYS A 135 21.63 8.00 -30.00
C LYS A 135 23.00 8.42 -29.45
N ASP A 136 24.04 8.24 -30.26
CA ASP A 136 25.44 8.51 -29.91
C ASP A 136 25.92 9.86 -30.47
N TRP A 137 25.02 10.68 -31.01
CA TRP A 137 25.37 12.00 -31.56
C TRP A 137 25.88 12.95 -30.50
N THR A 138 27.01 13.59 -30.81
CA THR A 138 27.63 14.59 -29.95
C THR A 138 26.96 15.95 -30.13
N LYS A 139 27.28 16.90 -29.24
CA LYS A 139 26.76 18.28 -29.34
C LYS A 139 27.11 18.93 -30.69
N ASP A 140 28.28 18.63 -31.25
CA ASP A 140 28.70 19.19 -32.53
C ASP A 140 27.94 18.58 -33.70
N ASP A 141 27.53 17.32 -33.62
CA ASP A 141 26.66 16.70 -34.63
C ASP A 141 25.27 17.34 -34.64
N TRP A 142 24.69 17.60 -33.45
CA TRP A 142 23.41 18.31 -33.34
C TRP A 142 23.47 19.75 -33.85
N ARG A 143 24.61 20.45 -33.68
CA ARG A 143 24.80 21.82 -34.19
C ARG A 143 24.73 21.90 -35.72
N ARG A 144 25.05 20.82 -36.42
CA ARG A 144 24.98 20.75 -37.88
C ARG A 144 23.56 20.53 -38.40
N MET A 145 22.62 20.17 -37.53
CA MET A 145 21.25 19.85 -37.90
C MET A 145 20.33 21.06 -37.68
N VAL A 146 19.63 21.47 -38.74
CA VAL A 146 18.62 22.54 -38.70
C VAL A 146 17.23 21.91 -38.71
N PHE A 147 16.39 22.30 -37.74
CA PHE A 147 14.99 21.91 -37.69
C PHE A 147 14.10 23.09 -38.09
N SER A 148 13.15 22.85 -38.99
CA SER A 148 12.07 23.79 -39.31
C SER A 148 10.74 23.12 -39.00
N ASP A 149 9.88 23.80 -38.27
CA ASP A 149 8.50 23.39 -38.03
C ASP A 149 7.58 24.59 -38.29
N GLU A 150 6.60 24.41 -39.16
CA GLU A 150 5.67 25.47 -39.53
C GLU A 150 4.46 25.41 -38.59
N THR A 151 4.32 26.42 -37.73
CA THR A 151 3.11 26.61 -36.95
C THR A 151 2.28 27.73 -37.56
N LYS A 152 0.97 27.53 -37.71
CA LYS A 152 0.07 28.62 -38.10
C LYS A 152 0.21 29.79 -37.11
N SER A 153 0.50 30.98 -37.63
CA SER A 153 0.42 32.21 -36.87
C SER A 153 -1.02 32.39 -36.36
N ARG A 154 -1.13 32.78 -35.10
CA ARG A 154 -2.38 32.84 -34.35
C ARG A 154 -3.26 34.00 -34.77
#